data_AF-A0A925X451-F1
#
_entry.id   AF-A0A925X451-F1
#
_cell.length_a   1.000
_cell.length_b   1.000
_cell.length_c   1.000
_cell.angle_alpha   90.00
_cell.angle_beta   90.00
_cell.angle_gamma   90.00
#
_symmetry.space_group_name_H-M   'P 1'
#
loop_
_entity.id
_entity.type
_entity.pdbx_description
1 polymer ?
#
loop_
_entity_poly.entity_id
_entity_poly.type
_entity_poly.pdbx_seq_one_letter_code
_entity_poly.pdbx_strand_id
1 'polypeptide(L)'
;MIFRIDVSPLGTDRTGESVRQQIAELGCADVGSINTSRVYLIDVDASPSEVERVAFDLLADPIVERAALISEQVVDGTGSRIEIHLKPG
;
A
#
# COMPACT_ATOMS: atom_id res chain seq x y z
N MET A 1 -2.91 -0.31 20.30
CA MET A 1 -3.59 -1.19 19.32
C MET A 1 -2.93 -0.91 18.00
N ILE A 2 -2.55 -1.94 17.24
CA ILE A 2 -1.87 -1.74 15.97
C ILE A 2 -2.92 -1.63 14.86
N PHE A 3 -2.95 -0.48 14.21
CA PHE A 3 -3.75 -0.22 13.02
C PHE A 3 -2.90 -0.31 11.78
N ARG A 4 -3.46 -0.91 10.73
CA ARG A 4 -2.85 -0.98 9.40
C ARG A 4 -3.55 -0.02 8.45
N ILE A 5 -2.77 0.83 7.81
CA ILE A 5 -3.26 1.76 6.79
C ILE A 5 -2.47 1.52 5.50
N ASP A 6 -3.19 1.26 4.42
CA ASP A 6 -2.61 1.19 3.08
C ASP A 6 -2.93 2.50 2.34
N VAL A 7 -1.90 3.18 1.83
CA VAL A 7 -2.03 4.40 1.01
C VAL A 7 -1.60 4.09 -0.42
N SER A 8 -2.50 4.29 -1.37
CA SER A 8 -2.28 3.98 -2.78
C SER A 8 -2.66 5.15 -3.71
N PRO A 9 -2.04 5.25 -4.89
CA PRO A 9 -2.38 6.29 -5.86
C PRO A 9 -3.81 6.12 -6.39
N LEU A 10 -4.49 7.24 -6.65
CA LEU A 10 -5.80 7.27 -7.30
C LEU A 10 -5.74 7.13 -8.82
N GLY A 11 -4.60 7.51 -9.41
CA GLY A 11 -4.35 7.44 -10.85
C GLY A 11 -3.30 6.39 -11.21
N THR A 12 -2.56 6.65 -12.29
CA THR A 12 -1.48 5.78 -12.75
C THR A 12 -0.42 5.57 -11.66
N ASP A 13 -0.21 4.30 -11.31
CA ASP A 13 0.86 3.89 -10.42
C ASP A 13 2.19 3.80 -11.18
N ARG A 14 2.90 4.93 -11.24
CA ARG A 14 4.20 5.02 -11.90
C ARG A 14 5.26 4.11 -11.28
N THR A 15 5.17 3.84 -9.98
CA THR A 15 6.11 2.94 -9.30
C THR A 15 5.87 1.51 -9.75
N GLY A 16 4.60 1.08 -9.78
CA GLY A 16 4.20 -0.23 -10.30
C GLY A 16 4.62 -0.42 -11.75
N GLU A 17 4.41 0.58 -12.61
CA GLU A 17 4.83 0.55 -14.01
C GLU A 17 6.35 0.43 -14.17
N SER A 18 7.11 1.22 -13.40
CA SER A 18 8.58 1.18 -13.41
C SER A 18 9.12 -0.17 -12.96
N VAL A 19 8.56 -0.75 -11.89
CA VAL A 19 8.94 -2.09 -11.40
C VAL A 19 8.62 -3.15 -12.46
N ARG A 20 7.43 -3.09 -13.09
CA ARG A 20 7.05 -4.03 -14.14
C ARG A 20 8.00 -3.96 -15.32
N GLN A 21 8.38 -2.76 -15.73
CA GLN A 21 9.35 -2.52 -16.80
C GLN A 21 10.72 -3.11 -16.46
N GLN A 22 11.23 -2.87 -15.24
CA GLN A 22 12.49 -3.45 -14.78
C GLN A 22 12.46 -4.99 -14.75
N ILE A 23 11.34 -5.60 -14.33
CA ILE A 23 11.19 -7.06 -14.35
C ILE A 23 11.21 -7.61 -15.79
N ALA A 24 10.60 -6.91 -16.73
CA ALA A 24 10.65 -7.29 -18.15
C ALA A 24 12.08 -7.20 -18.70
N GLU A 25 12.85 -6.16 -18.32
CA GLU A 25 14.26 -6.01 -18.68
C GLU A 25 15.16 -7.12 -18.11
N LEU A 26 14.77 -7.71 -16.97
CA LEU A 26 15.42 -8.89 -16.39
C LEU A 26 15.02 -10.22 -17.05
N GLY A 27 14.18 -10.19 -18.10
CA GLY A 27 13.76 -11.37 -18.87
C GLY A 27 12.45 -12.00 -18.43
N CYS A 28 11.72 -11.37 -17.51
CA CYS A 28 10.43 -11.87 -17.00
C CYS A 28 9.27 -11.01 -17.51
N ALA A 29 8.88 -11.16 -18.78
CA ALA A 29 7.85 -10.31 -19.38
C ALA A 29 6.39 -10.66 -19.00
N ASP A 30 6.15 -11.89 -18.51
CA ASP A 30 4.79 -12.41 -18.21
C ASP A 30 4.23 -11.98 -16.85
N VAL A 31 4.76 -10.89 -16.27
CA VAL A 31 4.20 -10.31 -15.04
C VAL A 31 3.03 -9.40 -15.37
N GLY A 32 1.91 -9.66 -14.69
CA GLY A 32 0.68 -8.86 -14.80
C GLY A 32 0.84 -7.44 -14.26
N SER A 33 -0.29 -6.76 -14.02
CA SER A 33 -0.28 -5.44 -13.41
C SER A 33 0.34 -5.48 -12.00
N ILE A 34 1.19 -4.50 -11.71
CA ILE A 34 1.76 -4.29 -10.38
C ILE A 34 1.11 -3.06 -9.79
N ASN A 35 0.59 -3.21 -8.58
CA ASN A 35 0.06 -2.12 -7.79
C ASN A 35 0.92 -1.97 -6.53
N THR A 36 1.21 -0.73 -6.18
CA THR A 36 2.03 -0.36 -5.04
C THR A 36 1.20 0.45 -4.05
N SER A 37 1.49 0.24 -2.78
CA SER A 37 0.93 1.01 -1.68
C SER A 37 2.00 1.22 -0.62
N ARG A 38 1.89 2.33 0.10
CA ARG A 38 2.65 2.57 1.33
C ARG A 38 1.84 1.99 2.48
N VAL A 39 2.48 1.16 3.30
CA VAL A 39 1.85 0.53 4.45
C VAL A 39 2.34 1.24 5.71
N TYR A 40 1.41 1.76 6.50
CA TYR A 40 1.68 2.32 7.82
C TYR A 40 1.11 1.41 8.90
N LEU A 41 1.94 1.07 9.87
CA LEU A 41 1.54 0.38 11.09
C LEU A 41 1.60 1.38 12.23
N ILE A 42 0.44 1.72 12.80
CA ILE A 42 0.32 2.71 13.86
C ILE A 42 -0.08 2.00 15.13
N ASP A 43 0.81 1.99 16.13
CA ASP A 43 0.46 1.54 17.48
C ASP A 43 0.00 2.71 18.33
N VAL A 44 -1.31 2.82 18.54
CA VAL A 44 -1.92 3.89 19.32
C VAL A 44 -3.13 3.37 20.10
N ASP A 45 -3.46 4.05 21.18
CA ASP A 45 -4.72 3.88 21.89
C ASP A 45 -5.69 4.97 21.45
N ALA A 46 -6.37 4.72 20.33
CA ALA A 46 -7.33 5.65 19.71
C ALA A 46 -8.46 4.86 19.03
N SER A 47 -9.57 5.53 18.75
CA SER A 47 -10.68 4.94 18.00
C SER A 47 -10.33 4.78 16.51
N PRO A 48 -10.94 3.80 15.79
CA PRO A 48 -10.75 3.66 14.34
C PRO A 48 -11.02 4.95 13.57
N SER A 49 -12.04 5.72 13.96
CA SER A 49 -12.37 7.02 13.34
C SER A 49 -11.30 8.08 13.49
N GLU A 50 -10.58 8.10 14.62
CA GLU A 50 -9.45 9.03 14.82
C GLU A 50 -8.26 8.63 13.96
N VAL A 51 -8.01 7.32 13.83
CA VAL A 51 -6.95 6.78 12.98
C VAL A 51 -7.25 7.01 11.50
N GLU A 52 -8.51 6.84 11.07
CA GLU A 52 -8.94 7.17 9.70
C GLU A 52 -8.71 8.65 9.38
N ARG A 53 -8.99 9.55 10.33
CA ARG A 53 -8.74 10.98 10.15
C ARG A 53 -7.24 11.25 9.98
N VAL A 54 -6.38 10.65 10.80
CA VAL A 54 -4.92 10.74 10.63
C VAL A 54 -4.48 10.20 9.28
N ALA A 55 -5.07 9.08 8.84
CA ALA A 55 -4.76 8.48 7.54
C ALA A 55 -5.05 9.44 6.38
N PHE A 56 -6.20 10.12 6.40
CA PHE A 56 -6.61 11.04 5.36
C PHE A 56 -5.90 12.40 5.44
N ASP A 57 -5.72 12.94 6.65
CA ASP A 57 -5.21 14.31 6.84
C ASP A 57 -3.67 14.38 6.77
N LEU A 58 -2.96 13.30 7.11
CA LEU A 58 -1.50 13.32 7.27
C LEU A 58 -0.75 12.32 6.38
N LEU A 59 -1.32 11.15 6.09
CA LEU A 59 -0.57 10.07 5.41
C LEU A 59 -0.79 10.05 3.89
N ALA A 60 -1.94 10.52 3.43
CA ALA A 60 -2.31 10.58 2.02
C ALA A 60 -2.45 12.03 1.56
N ASP A 61 -2.05 12.30 0.33
CA ASP A 61 -2.52 13.48 -0.39
C ASP A 61 -3.92 13.19 -0.96
N PRO A 62 -4.99 13.87 -0.51
CA PRO A 62 -6.36 13.53 -0.91
C PRO A 62 -6.67 13.79 -2.38
N ILE A 63 -5.81 14.52 -3.11
CA ILE A 63 -6.00 14.80 -4.53
C ILE A 63 -5.50 13.63 -5.38
N VAL A 64 -4.38 13.01 -4.99
CA VAL A 64 -3.67 12.03 -5.82
C VAL A 64 -3.61 10.63 -5.21
N GLU A 65 -4.01 10.48 -3.95
CA GLU A 65 -3.92 9.24 -3.18
C GLU A 65 -5.20 8.94 -2.41
N ARG A 66 -5.34 7.67 -2.02
CA ARG A 66 -6.37 7.20 -1.11
C ARG A 66 -5.72 6.46 0.05
N ALA A 67 -6.27 6.63 1.26
CA ALA A 67 -5.93 5.83 2.42
C ALA A 67 -7.07 4.87 2.74
N ALA A 68 -6.73 3.64 3.13
CA ALA A 68 -7.69 2.64 3.59
C ALA A 68 -7.22 2.01 4.91
N LEU A 69 -8.11 2.00 5.91
CA LEU A 69 -7.91 1.24 7.13
C LEU A 69 -8.18 -0.25 6.85
N ILE A 70 -7.19 -1.09 7.06
CA ILE A 70 -7.27 -2.52 6.74
C ILE A 70 -7.52 -3.30 8.02
N SER A 71 -8.75 -3.78 8.21
CA SER A 71 -9.15 -4.56 9.40
C SER A 71 -8.87 -6.06 9.26
N GLU A 72 -8.70 -6.56 8.04
CA GLU A 72 -8.50 -7.98 7.76
C GLU A 72 -7.58 -8.15 6.54
N GLN A 73 -6.77 -9.21 6.52
CA GLN A 73 -6.02 -9.57 5.33
C GLN A 73 -7.01 -10.09 4.28
N VAL A 74 -7.51 -9.19 3.43
CA VAL A 74 -8.25 -9.58 2.23
C VAL A 74 -7.24 -10.24 1.30
N VAL A 75 -7.13 -11.55 1.40
CA VAL A 75 -6.45 -12.37 0.40
C VAL A 75 -7.46 -12.58 -0.72
N ASP A 76 -7.62 -11.57 -1.57
CA ASP A 76 -8.18 -11.82 -2.89
C ASP A 76 -7.19 -12.78 -3.58
N GLY A 77 -7.61 -14.03 -3.80
CA GLY A 77 -6.80 -15.13 -4.33
C GLY A 77 -6.31 -14.93 -5.77
N THR A 78 -6.27 -13.69 -6.25
CA THR A 78 -5.94 -13.27 -7.59
C THR A 78 -4.71 -12.35 -7.55
N GLY A 79 -3.58 -12.84 -7.04
CA GLY A 79 -2.34 -12.07 -7.08
C GLY A 79 -1.24 -12.58 -6.15
N SER A 80 -0.02 -12.10 -6.41
CA SER A 80 1.10 -12.22 -5.46
C SER A 80 1.24 -10.91 -4.70
N ARG A 81 1.48 -10.99 -3.39
CA ARG A 81 1.73 -9.82 -2.54
C ARG A 81 3.14 -9.89 -1.99
N ILE A 82 3.91 -8.81 -2.18
CA ILE A 82 5.24 -8.65 -1.60
C ILE A 82 5.18 -7.42 -0.70
N GLU A 83 5.44 -7.60 0.59
CA GLU A 83 5.58 -6.49 1.53
C GLU A 83 7.03 -6.31 1.92
N ILE A 84 7.51 -5.08 1.82
CA ILE A 84 8.88 -4.71 2.16
C ILE A 84 8.81 -3.96 3.50
N HIS A 85 9.41 -4.57 4.52
CA HIS A 85 9.51 -4.00 5.85
C HIS A 85 10.95 -3.60 6.14
N LEU A 86 11.13 -2.67 7.07
CA LEU A 86 12.47 -2.40 7.62
C LEU A 86 13.01 -3.67 8.26
N LYS A 87 14.33 -3.84 8.17
CA LYS A 87 15.00 -4.89 8.94
C LYS A 87 14.72 -4.63 10.44
N PRO A 88 14.30 -5.65 11.21
CA PRO A 88 14.15 -5.49 12.64
C PRO A 88 15.50 -5.20 13.31
N GLY A 89 15.55 -4.13 14.11
CA GLY A 89 16.73 -3.70 14.87
C GLY A 89 17.80 -3.05 14.01
#